data_AF-A0A5J4UPI7-F1
#
_entry.id   AF-A0A5J4UPI7-F1
#
_cell.length_a   1.000
_cell.length_b   1.000
_cell.length_c   1.000
_cell.angle_alpha   90.00
_cell.angle_beta   90.00
_cell.angle_gamma   90.00
#
_symmetry.space_group_name_H-M   'P 1'
#
loop_
_entity.id
_entity.type
_entity.pdbx_description
1 polymer ?
#
loop_
_entity_poly.entity_id
_entity_poly.type
_entity_poly.pdbx_seq_one_letter_code
_entity_poly.pdbx_strand_id
1 'polypeptide(L)'
;MTECDGINKIYELFKRKLNKDITDTSAIIIGLLFKAREITQSKIKKDIIKHLKTLVNDEDEWVKDTSRRKLQDLAQNEVNKAEIEKDGFVIPT
;
A
#
# COMPACT_ATOMS: atom_id res chain seq x y z
N MET A 1 -4.93 18.53 21.08
CA MET A 1 -4.08 17.36 20.76
C MET A 1 -3.51 17.60 19.39
N THR A 2 -2.18 17.68 19.25
CA THR A 2 -1.53 17.78 17.95
C THR A 2 -1.48 16.37 17.36
N GLU A 3 -1.98 16.18 16.15
CA GLU A 3 -1.86 14.90 15.45
C GLU A 3 -0.38 14.58 15.22
N CYS A 4 0.01 13.33 15.47
CA CYS A 4 1.33 12.86 15.10
C CYS A 4 1.37 12.67 13.59
N ASP A 5 2.35 13.26 12.91
CA ASP A 5 2.57 13.18 11.45
C ASP A 5 3.05 11.79 10.98
N GLY A 6 2.44 10.73 11.51
CA GLY A 6 2.91 9.34 11.41
C GLY A 6 2.86 8.80 9.99
N ILE A 7 1.82 9.15 9.22
CA ILE A 7 1.67 8.71 7.82
C ILE A 7 2.84 9.23 6.99
N ASN A 8 3.17 10.51 7.11
CA ASN A 8 4.30 11.10 6.37
C ASN A 8 5.63 10.49 6.81
N LYS A 9 5.85 10.25 8.11
CA LYS A 9 7.06 9.57 8.60
C LYS A 9 7.23 8.15 8.04
N ILE A 10 6.16 7.36 7.98
CA ILE A 10 6.18 6.01 7.39
C ILE A 10 6.44 6.10 5.88
N TYR A 11 5.80 7.05 5.20
CA TYR A 11 6.01 7.26 3.77
C TYR A 11 7.43 7.76 3.45
N GLU A 12 8.04 8.57 4.31
CA GLU A 12 9.45 8.93 4.21
C GLU A 12 10.36 7.72 4.34
N LEU A 13 10.08 6.83 5.30
CA LEU A 13 10.83 5.58 5.46
C LEU A 13 10.73 4.70 4.21
N PHE A 14 9.51 4.55 3.66
CA PHE A 14 9.26 3.88 2.38
C PHE A 14 10.11 4.46 1.23
N LYS A 15 10.13 5.79 1.07
CA LYS A 15 10.89 6.46 -0.01
C LYS A 15 12.40 6.26 0.09
N ARG A 16 12.94 6.06 1.30
CA ARG A 16 14.39 5.90 1.51
C ARG A 16 14.93 4.59 0.97
N LYS A 17 14.08 3.58 0.75
CA LYS A 17 14.45 2.27 0.18
C LYS A 17 15.69 1.64 0.85
N LEU A 18 15.79 1.74 2.18
CA LEU A 18 16.98 1.33 2.93
C LEU A 18 17.26 -0.18 2.81
N ASN A 19 16.20 -0.99 2.83
CA ASN A 19 16.22 -2.40 2.49
C ASN A 19 14.80 -2.85 2.08
N LYS A 20 14.69 -4.07 1.55
CA LYS A 20 13.42 -4.65 1.08
C LYS A 20 12.37 -4.69 2.20
N ASP A 21 12.70 -5.33 3.33
CA ASP A 21 11.76 -5.56 4.44
C ASP A 21 11.16 -4.26 4.98
N ILE A 22 11.98 -3.24 5.19
CA ILE A 22 11.53 -1.91 5.65
C ILE A 22 10.60 -1.28 4.62
N THR A 23 10.93 -1.37 3.33
CA THR A 23 10.15 -0.76 2.24
C THR A 23 8.80 -1.45 2.12
N ASP A 24 8.79 -2.78 2.06
CA ASP A 24 7.59 -3.60 1.92
C ASP A 24 6.68 -3.43 3.15
N THR A 25 7.27 -3.51 4.35
CA THR A 25 6.53 -3.33 5.60
C THR A 25 5.94 -1.92 5.71
N SER A 26 6.67 -0.89 5.30
CA SER A 26 6.15 0.50 5.30
C SER A 26 4.95 0.64 4.37
N ALA A 27 5.00 0.03 3.18
CA ALA A 27 3.87 0.01 2.25
C ALA A 27 2.66 -0.75 2.80
N ILE A 28 2.90 -1.92 3.41
CA ILE A 28 1.87 -2.73 4.05
C ILE A 28 1.20 -1.97 5.20
N ILE A 29 1.97 -1.28 6.04
CA ILE A 29 1.44 -0.48 7.16
C ILE A 29 0.55 0.65 6.65
N ILE A 30 0.97 1.37 5.61
CA ILE A 30 0.12 2.42 5.02
C ILE A 30 -1.16 1.80 4.44
N GLY A 31 -1.06 0.69 3.72
CA GLY A 31 -2.23 -0.04 3.22
C GLY A 31 -3.20 -0.44 4.35
N LEU A 32 -2.68 -0.88 5.50
CA LEU A 32 -3.47 -1.23 6.68
C LEU A 32 -4.19 -0.01 7.29
N LEU A 33 -3.48 1.11 7.46
CA LEU A 33 -4.04 2.33 8.05
C LEU A 33 -5.21 2.91 7.25
N PHE A 34 -5.22 2.65 5.93
CA PHE A 34 -6.25 3.11 5.00
C PHE A 34 -7.23 2.02 4.58
N LYS A 35 -7.36 0.92 5.34
CA LYS A 35 -8.41 -0.07 5.11
C LYS A 35 -9.78 0.59 5.01
N ALA A 36 -10.49 0.34 3.91
CA ALA A 36 -11.79 0.94 3.58
C ALA A 36 -11.84 2.48 3.54
N ARG A 37 -10.70 3.17 3.59
CA ARG A 37 -10.61 4.63 3.63
C ARG A 37 -9.80 5.13 2.44
N GLU A 38 -10.19 6.27 1.88
CA GLU A 38 -9.42 6.86 0.79
C GLU A 38 -8.03 7.30 1.27
N ILE A 39 -6.99 6.99 0.49
CA ILE A 39 -5.70 7.68 0.60
C ILE A 39 -5.81 9.01 -0.16
N THR A 40 -6.07 10.09 0.57
CA THR A 40 -6.34 11.41 -0.02
C THR A 40 -5.09 12.04 -0.62
N GLN A 41 -3.90 11.75 -0.08
CA GLN A 41 -2.64 12.24 -0.65
C GLN A 41 -2.31 11.46 -1.94
N SER A 42 -2.58 12.06 -3.10
CA SER A 42 -2.44 11.39 -4.41
C SER A 42 -1.07 10.74 -4.64
N LYS A 43 0.01 11.37 -4.19
CA LYS A 43 1.36 10.81 -4.34
C LYS A 43 1.55 9.54 -3.49
N ILE A 44 1.13 9.57 -2.22
CA ILE A 44 1.19 8.40 -1.33
C ILE A 44 0.31 7.28 -1.90
N LYS A 45 -0.91 7.59 -2.34
CA LYS A 45 -1.83 6.62 -2.96
C LYS A 45 -1.18 5.87 -4.12
N LYS A 46 -0.64 6.62 -5.10
CA LYS A 46 0.00 6.06 -6.29
C LYS A 46 1.21 5.20 -5.95
N ASP A 47 2.11 5.71 -5.12
CA ASP A 47 3.36 5.03 -4.79
C ASP A 47 3.10 3.73 -4.02
N ILE A 48 2.21 3.78 -3.03
CA ILE A 48 1.91 2.63 -2.16
C ILE A 48 1.14 1.56 -2.93
N ILE A 49 0.11 1.94 -3.70
CA ILE A 49 -0.63 0.97 -4.52
C ILE A 49 0.30 0.34 -5.56
N LYS A 50 1.13 1.14 -6.24
CA LYS A 50 2.10 0.63 -7.21
C LYS A 50 3.05 -0.39 -6.58
N HIS A 51 3.56 -0.11 -5.38
CA HIS A 51 4.46 -1.04 -4.68
C HIS A 51 3.74 -2.31 -4.22
N LEU A 52 2.54 -2.20 -3.64
CA LEU A 52 1.76 -3.37 -3.24
C LEU A 52 1.45 -4.28 -4.44
N LYS A 53 1.18 -3.70 -5.63
CA LYS A 53 1.00 -4.48 -6.87
C LYS A 53 2.23 -5.31 -7.23
N THR A 54 3.45 -4.83 -6.98
CA THR A 54 4.66 -5.62 -7.29
C THR A 54 4.88 -6.78 -6.33
N LEU A 55 4.26 -6.74 -5.14
CA LEU A 55 4.43 -7.75 -4.09
C LEU A 55 3.45 -8.93 -4.20
N VAL A 56 2.46 -8.89 -5.10
CA VAL A 56 1.41 -9.93 -5.16
C VAL A 56 1.92 -11.31 -5.60
N ASN A 57 3.16 -11.40 -6.08
CA ASN A 57 3.87 -12.63 -6.44
C ASN A 57 5.26 -12.70 -5.79
N ASP A 58 5.43 -12.06 -4.62
CA ASP A 58 6.70 -12.11 -3.88
C ASP A 58 7.05 -13.57 -3.50
N GLU A 59 8.35 -13.87 -3.43
CA GLU A 59 8.85 -15.19 -3.01
C GLU A 59 8.58 -15.45 -1.52
N ASP A 60 8.53 -14.37 -0.72
CA ASP A 60 8.08 -14.45 0.66
C ASP A 60 6.55 -14.56 0.70
N GLU A 61 6.06 -15.72 1.13
CA GLU A 61 4.63 -16.03 1.22
C GLU A 61 3.86 -15.04 2.10
N TRP A 62 4.47 -14.56 3.18
CA TRP A 62 3.81 -13.59 4.06
C TRP A 62 3.66 -12.23 3.36
N VAL A 63 4.69 -11.77 2.66
CA VAL A 63 4.63 -10.53 1.87
C VAL A 63 3.60 -10.64 0.74
N LYS A 64 3.61 -11.78 0.04
CA LYS A 64 2.66 -12.09 -1.04
C LYS A 64 1.21 -12.05 -0.57
N ASP A 65 0.86 -12.82 0.45
CA ASP A 65 -0.52 -12.90 0.95
C ASP A 65 -0.97 -11.59 1.59
N THR A 66 -0.07 -10.93 2.33
CA THR A 66 -0.38 -9.67 3.01
C THR A 66 -0.62 -8.56 2.00
N SER A 67 0.19 -8.46 0.94
CA SER A 67 0.01 -7.44 -0.10
C SER A 67 -1.32 -7.60 -0.84
N ARG A 68 -1.70 -8.84 -1.21
CA ARG A 68 -3.01 -9.15 -1.80
C ARG A 68 -4.16 -8.72 -0.89
N ARG A 69 -4.10 -9.07 0.39
CA ARG A 69 -5.10 -8.65 1.39
C ARG A 69 -5.15 -7.14 1.56
N LYS A 70 -4.01 -6.44 1.54
CA LYS A 70 -3.98 -4.96 1.66
C LYS A 70 -4.59 -4.30 0.43
N LEU A 71 -4.35 -4.81 -0.78
CA LEU A 71 -5.01 -4.32 -1.99
C LEU A 71 -6.54 -4.53 -1.91
N GLN A 72 -6.99 -5.69 -1.43
CA GLN A 72 -8.42 -5.96 -1.21
C GLN A 72 -9.04 -5.02 -0.18
N ASP A 73 -8.37 -4.80 0.95
CA ASP A 73 -8.80 -3.85 2.00
C ASP A 73 -8.88 -2.40 1.47
N LEU A 74 -7.92 -1.99 0.64
CA LEU A 74 -7.90 -0.65 0.02
C LEU A 74 -9.02 -0.52 -1.03
N ALA A 75 -9.28 -1.56 -1.81
CA ALA A 75 -10.32 -1.60 -2.84
C ALA A 75 -11.76 -1.51 -2.29
N GLN A 76 -11.95 -1.61 -0.97
CA GLN A 76 -13.22 -1.29 -0.32
C GLN A 76 -13.58 0.20 -0.42
N ASN A 77 -12.62 1.07 -0.76
CA ASN A 77 -12.87 2.45 -1.12
C ASN A 77 -12.77 2.63 -2.65
N GLU A 78 -13.79 3.22 -3.27
CA GLU A 78 -13.90 3.33 -4.74
C GLU A 78 -12.75 4.13 -5.39
N VAL A 79 -12.22 5.16 -4.72
CA VAL A 79 -11.11 5.96 -5.29
C VAL A 79 -9.81 5.15 -5.30
N ASN A 80 -9.54 4.42 -4.22
CA ASN A 80 -8.39 3.52 -4.18
C ASN A 80 -8.56 2.36 -5.16
N LYS A 81 -9.77 1.79 -5.25
CA LYS A 81 -10.10 0.72 -6.19
C LYS A 81 -9.83 1.14 -7.63
N ALA A 82 -10.28 2.32 -8.03
CA ALA A 82 -10.01 2.85 -9.37
C ALA A 82 -8.51 2.97 -9.67
N GLU A 83 -7.68 3.35 -8.69
CA GLU A 83 -6.21 3.38 -8.85
C GLU A 83 -5.61 1.96 -8.91
N ILE A 84 -6.16 1.01 -8.15
CA ILE A 84 -5.74 -0.40 -8.19
C ILE A 84 -6.07 -1.02 -9.54
N GLU A 85 -7.24 -0.76 -10.11
CA GLU A 85 -7.69 -1.39 -11.37
C GLU A 85 -7.06 -0.75 -12.64
N LYS A 86 -6.33 0.37 -12.49
CA LYS A 86 -5.59 0.98 -13.59
C LYS A 86 -4.68 -0.03 -14.30
N ASP A 87 -4.58 0.19 -15.61
CA ASP A 87 -3.80 -0.63 -16.54
C ASP A 87 -4.27 -2.09 -16.61
N GLY A 88 -5.52 -2.35 -16.20
CA GLY A 88 -6.13 -3.68 -16.23
C GLY A 88 -5.63 -4.62 -15.12
N PHE A 89 -5.02 -4.07 -14.06
CA PHE A 89 -4.53 -4.88 -12.97
C PHE A 89 -5.67 -5.53 -12.18
N VAL A 90 -5.59 -6.85 -12.01
CA VAL A 90 -6.52 -7.64 -11.19
C VAL A 90 -5.74 -8.22 -10.01
N ILE A 91 -6.27 -8.07 -8.80
CA ILE A 91 -5.66 -8.64 -7.60
C ILE A 91 -5.74 -10.17 -7.71
N PRO A 92 -4.62 -10.91 -7.69
CA PRO A 92 -4.66 -12.36 -7.71
C PRO A 92 -5.40 -12.91 -6.48
N THR A 93 -6.31 -13.84 -6.71
CA THR A 93 -6.99 -14.63 -5.67
C THR A 93 -6.15 -15.81 -5.24
#